data_AF-A0A831XUX9-F1
#
_entry.id   AF-A0A831XUX9-F1
#
_cell.length_a   1.000
_cell.length_b   1.000
_cell.length_c   1.000
_cell.angle_alpha   90.00
_cell.angle_beta   90.00
_cell.angle_gamma   90.00
#
_symmetry.space_group_name_H-M   'P 1'
#
loop_
_entity.id
_entity.type
_entity.pdbx_description
1 polymer ?
#
loop_
_entity_poly.entity_id
_entity_poly.type
_entity_poly.pdbx_seq_one_letter_code
_entity_poly.pdbx_strand_id
1 'polypeptide(L)' 'MATHHTEERDGKLRTTMKLEPGERVALCRCLQSKNFPFCDGTHKTLPNSKAGPAIIEALREAQGESEEP' A
#
# COMPACT_ATOMS: atom_id res chain seq x y z
N MET A 1 4.34 -10.98 -3.67
CA MET A 1 3.06 -10.23 -3.66
C MET A 1 2.78 -9.95 -2.21
N ALA A 2 2.79 -8.67 -1.82
CA ALA A 2 2.60 -8.25 -0.43
C ALA A 2 1.40 -8.96 0.21
N THR A 3 1.64 -9.61 1.35
CA THR A 3 0.54 -10.20 2.14
C THR A 3 -0.18 -9.07 2.84
N HIS A 4 -1.52 -9.09 2.81
CA HIS A 4 -2.33 -8.08 3.47
C HIS A 4 -3.51 -8.73 4.19
N HIS A 5 -3.93 -8.10 5.27
CA HIS A 5 -5.10 -8.48 6.04
C HIS A 5 -5.89 -7.23 6.39
N THR A 6 -7.19 -7.26 6.15
CA THR A 6 -8.11 -6.18 6.52
C THR A 6 -9.03 -6.67 7.62
N GLU A 7 -9.10 -5.91 8.70
CA GLU A 7 -9.97 -6.15 9.86
C GLU A 7 -10.71 -4.88 10.25
N GLU A 8 -11.87 -5.01 10.90
CA GLU A 8 -12.56 -3.88 11.51
C GLU A 8 -12.22 -3.81 13.00
N ARG A 9 -11.77 -2.64 13.45
CA ARG A 9 -11.50 -2.37 14.85
C ARG A 9 -12.05 -1.00 15.24
N ASP A 10 -12.91 -0.97 16.25
CA ASP A 10 -13.60 0.23 16.73
C ASP A 10 -14.42 0.94 15.62
N GLY A 11 -15.11 0.15 14.78
CA GLY A 11 -15.91 0.65 13.65
C GLY A 11 -15.10 1.24 12.49
N LYS A 12 -13.77 0.99 12.46
CA LYS A 12 -12.87 1.47 11.40
C LYS A 12 -12.15 0.30 10.76
N LEU A 13 -12.17 0.27 9.43
CA LEU A 13 -11.37 -0.68 8.65
C LEU A 13 -9.87 -0.36 8.80
N ARG A 14 -9.09 -1.38 9.13
CA ARG A 14 -7.63 -1.34 9.21
C ARG A 14 -7.08 -2.38 8.26
N THR A 15 -6.19 -1.97 7.36
CA THR A 15 -5.45 -2.92 6.54
C THR A 15 -3.99 -2.91 6.96
N THR A 16 -3.50 -4.07 7.35
CA THR A 16 -2.08 -4.32 7.62
C THR A 16 -1.49 -5.05 6.43
N MET A 17 -0.32 -4.60 5.98
CA MET A 17 0.37 -5.18 4.82
C MET A 17 1.83 -5.40 5.19
N LYS A 18 2.35 -6.57 4.82
CA LYS A 18 3.77 -6.92 4.93
C LYS A 18 4.38 -6.90 3.55
N LEU A 19 5.49 -6.19 3.43
CA LEU A 19 6.26 -6.03 2.20
C LEU A 19 7.64 -6.64 2.42
N GLU A 20 8.08 -7.43 1.45
CA GLU A 20 9.46 -7.90 1.41
C GLU A 20 10.39 -6.82 0.83
N PRO A 21 11.70 -6.81 1.16
CA PRO A 21 12.64 -5.85 0.61
C PRO A 21 12.63 -5.81 -0.92
N GLY A 22 12.46 -4.62 -1.48
CA GLY A 22 12.34 -4.39 -2.91
C GLY A 22 10.93 -4.59 -3.48
N GLU A 23 9.93 -4.96 -2.68
CA GLU A 23 8.54 -4.91 -3.12
C GLU A 23 8.03 -3.47 -3.21
N ARG A 24 7.13 -3.24 -4.17
CA ARG A 24 6.48 -1.96 -4.42
C ARG A 24 4.98 -2.17 -4.57
N VAL A 25 4.19 -1.33 -3.92
CA VAL A 25 2.73 -1.34 -4.02
C VAL A 25 2.18 0.06 -4.25
N ALA A 26 1.04 0.13 -4.93
CA ALA A 26 0.30 1.36 -5.14
C ALA A 26 -1.01 1.31 -4.33
N LEU A 27 -1.16 2.21 -3.37
CA LEU A 27 -2.35 2.29 -2.51
C LEU A 27 -3.34 3.32 -3.03
N CYS A 28 -4.62 2.97 -2.94
CA CYS A 28 -5.71 3.82 -3.34
C CYS A 28 -5.84 5.01 -2.39
N ARG A 29 -5.94 6.22 -2.95
CA ARG A 29 -6.30 7.44 -2.20
C ARG A 29 -7.59 8.10 -2.69
N CYS A 30 -8.20 7.57 -3.75
CA CYS A 30 -9.48 8.09 -4.25
C CYS A 30 -10.71 7.42 -3.61
N LEU A 31 -10.52 6.35 -2.83
CA LEU A 31 -11.58 5.57 -2.17
C LEU A 31 -12.62 4.93 -3.10
N GLN A 32 -12.35 4.86 -4.41
CA GLN A 32 -13.26 4.28 -5.41
C GLN A 32 -12.71 3.00 -6.05
N SER A 33 -11.57 2.49 -5.58
CA SER A 33 -10.97 1.25 -6.10
C SER A 33 -11.86 0.06 -5.76
N LYS A 34 -12.07 -0.82 -6.74
CA LYS A 34 -12.75 -2.12 -6.57
C LYS A 34 -11.85 -3.15 -5.89
N ASN A 35 -10.54 -2.90 -5.86
CA ASN A 35 -9.55 -3.73 -5.18
C ASN A 35 -8.95 -2.98 -3.98
N PHE A 36 -9.78 -2.30 -3.20
CA PHE A 36 -9.34 -1.55 -2.03
C PHE A 36 -8.66 -2.52 -1.03
N PRO A 37 -7.46 -2.20 -0.50
CA PRO A 37 -6.81 -0.88 -0.42
C PRO A 37 -5.89 -0.52 -1.59
N PHE A 38 -5.74 -1.38 -2.58
CA PHE A 38 -4.82 -1.16 -3.70
C PHE A 38 -5.43 -0.24 -4.76
N CYS A 39 -4.56 0.45 -5.49
CA CYS A 39 -4.96 1.24 -6.64
C CYS A 39 -5.21 0.34 -7.86
N ASP A 40 -6.41 0.43 -8.43
CA ASP A 40 -6.83 -0.30 -9.64
C ASP A 40 -6.92 0.60 -10.88
N GLY A 41 -6.56 1.87 -10.75
CA GLY A 41 -6.65 2.86 -11.83
C GLY A 41 -7.97 3.63 -11.89
N THR A 42 -8.98 3.30 -11.08
CA THR A 42 -10.29 3.99 -11.08
C THR A 42 -10.17 5.51 -10.87
N HIS A 43 -9.15 5.97 -10.14
CA HIS A 43 -8.89 7.41 -9.95
C HIS A 43 -8.75 8.21 -11.26
N LYS A 44 -8.34 7.57 -12.37
CA LYS A 44 -8.18 8.22 -13.68
C LYS A 44 -9.50 8.62 -14.33
N THR A 45 -10.59 7.95 -13.97
CA THR A 45 -11.92 8.19 -14.56
C THR A 45 -12.77 9.11 -13.70
N LEU A 46 -12.27 9.57 -12.54
CA LEU A 46 -13.02 10.44 -11.64
C LEU A 46 -12.92 11.89 -12.10
N PRO A 47 -14.05 12.59 -12.33
CA PRO A 47 -14.03 13.98 -12.76
C PRO A 47 -13.43 14.87 -11.67
N ASN A 48 -12.57 15.81 -12.08
CA ASN A 48 -11.94 16.81 -11.21
C ASN A 48 -11.13 16.26 -10.03
N SER A 49 -10.76 14.98 -10.06
CA SER A 49 -9.95 14.38 -9.00
C SER A 49 -8.46 14.54 -9.30
N LYS A 50 -7.71 15.18 -8.40
CA LYS A 50 -6.23 15.20 -8.43
C LYS A 50 -5.63 14.01 -7.66
N ALA A 51 -6.46 13.05 -7.25
CA ALA A 51 -6.01 11.91 -6.47
C ALA A 51 -5.19 10.95 -7.35
N GLY A 52 -3.92 10.80 -7.02
CA GLY A 52 -3.08 9.69 -7.49
C GLY A 52 -2.88 8.65 -6.38
N PRO A 53 -2.39 7.45 -6.70
CA PRO A 53 -2.03 6.47 -5.68
C PRO A 53 -0.93 7.00 -4.76
N ALA A 54 -0.85 6.45 -3.54
CA ALA A 54 0.38 6.51 -2.76
C ALA A 54 1.25 5.33 -3.17
N ILE A 55 2.50 5.59 -3.55
CA ILE A 55 3.46 4.55 -3.90
C ILE A 55 4.28 4.23 -2.65
N ILE A 56 4.23 2.98 -2.22
CA ILE A 56 5.01 2.48 -1.09
C ILE A 56 6.07 1.54 -1.66
N GLU A 57 7.33 1.83 -1.35
CA GLU A 57 8.50 1.06 -1.78
C GLU A 57 9.21 0.56 -0.54
N ALA A 58 9.27 -0.75 -0.37
CA ALA A 58 10.12 -1.37 0.64
C ALA A 58 11.55 -1.27 0.13
N LEU A 59 12.35 -0.39 0.75
CA LEU A 59 13.75 -0.27 0.41
C LEU A 59 14.44 -1.61 0.66
N ARG A 60 15.31 -2.03 -0.26
CA ARG A 60 16.24 -3.11 0.06
C ARG A 60 17.18 -2.58 1.13
N GLU A 61 17.42 -3.36 2.18
CA GLU A 61 18.48 -3.04 3.13
C GLU A 61 19.76 -2.81 2.33
N ALA A 62 20.39 -1.66 2.52
CA ALA A 62 21.76 -1.50 2.10
C ALA A 62 22.55 -2.52 2.93
N GLN A 63 23.12 -3.54 2.29
CA GLN A 63 23.94 -4.54 2.99
C GLN A 63 24.92 -3.84 3.93
N GLY A 64 24.71 -3.93 5.25
CA GLY A 64 25.58 -3.24 6.20
C GLY A 64 25.00 -2.86 7.55
N GLU A 65 24.21 -3.73 8.19
CA GLU A 65 24.18 -3.76 9.66
C GLU A 65 24.54 -5.19 10.06
N SER A 66 25.83 -5.40 10.25
CA SER A 66 26.36 -6.56 10.95
C SER A 66 25.76 -6.58 12.35
N GLU A 67 24.71 -7.38 12.54
CA GLU A 67 24.39 -7.94 13.85
C GLU A 67 25.61 -8.77 14.29
N GLU A 68 26.37 -8.21 15.23
CA GLU A 68 27.34 -8.92 16.07
C GLU A 68 27.33 -8.28 17.46
N PRO A 69 27.56 -9.06 18.52
CA PRO A 69 26.84 -10.27 18.95
C PRO A 69 26.03 -10.07 20.25
#